data_AF-A0A8T3WGA3-F1
#
_entry.id   AF-A0A8T3WGA3-F1
#
_cell.length_a   1.000
_cell.length_b   1.000
_cell.length_c   1.000
_cell.angle_alpha   90.00
_cell.angle_beta   90.00
_cell.angle_gamma   90.00
#
_symmetry.space_group_name_H-M   'P 1'
#
loop_
_entity.id
_entity.type
_entity.pdbx_description
1 polymer ?
#
loop_
_entity_poly.entity_id
_entity_poly.type
_entity_poly.pdbx_seq_one_letter_code
_entity_poly.pdbx_strand_id
1 'polypeptide(L)' 'MADTSISMPGGFGGLMRYNEEYDTKFSLKPAYVIVFVVLIIAFRVFLSVIY' A
#
# COMPACT_ATOMS: atom_id res chain seq x y z
N MET A 1 -24.09 -10.71 -7.16
CA MET A 1 -24.59 -11.41 -8.37
C MET A 1 -23.41 -12.19 -8.91
N ALA A 2 -23.53 -13.53 -8.90
CA ALA A 2 -22.67 -14.55 -9.54
C ALA A 2 -21.14 -14.32 -9.58
N ASP A 3 -20.43 -14.69 -8.51
CA ASP A 3 -19.00 -15.01 -8.57
C ASP A 3 -18.82 -16.37 -9.26
N THR A 4 -18.90 -16.37 -10.59
CA THR A 4 -18.61 -17.54 -11.41
C THR A 4 -17.13 -17.85 -11.32
N SER A 5 -16.81 -18.90 -10.56
CA SER A 5 -15.51 -19.55 -10.50
C SER A 5 -15.07 -19.99 -11.91
N ILE A 6 -14.27 -19.17 -12.58
CA ILE A 6 -13.62 -19.57 -13.83
C ILE A 6 -12.28 -20.21 -13.45
N SER A 7 -12.28 -21.53 -13.32
CA SER A 7 -11.06 -22.31 -13.21
C SER A 7 -10.35 -22.24 -14.56
N MET A 8 -9.35 -21.37 -14.68
CA MET A 8 -8.52 -21.33 -15.88
C MET A 8 -7.62 -22.57 -15.89
N PRO A 9 -7.73 -23.47 -16.87
CA PRO A 9 -6.84 -24.63 -16.95
C PRO A 9 -5.40 -24.14 -17.12
N GLY A 10 -4.47 -24.70 -16.34
CA GLY A 10 -3.05 -24.38 -16.37
C GLY A 10 -2.38 -24.75 -17.70
N GLY A 11 -2.65 -23.96 -18.74
CA GLY A 11 -2.13 -24.14 -20.08
C GLY A 11 -1.52 -22.83 -20.59
N PHE A 12 -0.24 -22.91 -20.92
CA PHE A 12 0.61 -21.91 -21.57
C PHE A 12 1.30 -20.88 -20.68
N GLY A 13 2.44 -21.33 -20.14
CA GLY A 13 3.56 -20.50 -19.72
C GLY A 13 4.12 -19.66 -20.87
N GLY A 14 3.50 -18.52 -21.12
CA GLY A 14 4.02 -17.45 -21.95
C GLY A 14 3.79 -16.13 -21.23
N LEU A 15 4.79 -15.70 -20.45
CA LEU A 15 4.85 -14.42 -19.73
C LEU A 15 3.52 -14.04 -19.05
N MET A 16 3.18 -14.73 -17.95
CA MET A 16 2.18 -14.24 -16.99
C MET A 16 2.52 -12.78 -16.66
N ARG A 17 1.80 -11.84 -17.27
CA ARG A 17 1.95 -10.44 -16.95
C ARG A 17 1.14 -10.21 -15.70
N TYR A 18 1.81 -10.27 -14.56
CA TYR A 18 1.30 -9.86 -13.25
C TYR A 18 1.03 -8.33 -13.18
N ASN A 19 0.45 -7.73 -14.24
CA ASN A 19 -0.09 -6.37 -14.20
C ASN A 19 -1.49 -6.36 -13.55
N GLU A 20 -1.75 -7.32 -12.67
CA GLU A 20 -2.78 -7.16 -11.64
C GLU A 20 -2.15 -6.32 -10.54
N GLU A 21 -1.85 -5.05 -10.85
CA GLU A 21 -1.60 -4.05 -9.82
C GLU A 21 -2.89 -4.01 -8.99
N TYR A 22 -2.86 -4.66 -7.83
CA TYR A 22 -3.99 -4.72 -6.92
C TYR A 22 -4.39 -3.30 -6.61
N ASP A 23 -5.58 -2.90 -7.10
CA ASP A 23 -6.13 -1.56 -7.00
C ASP A 23 -6.44 -1.27 -5.53
N THR A 24 -5.38 -0.96 -4.79
CA THR A 24 -5.40 -0.87 -3.34
C THR A 24 -6.08 0.44 -3.03
N LYS A 25 -7.32 0.37 -2.51
CA LYS A 25 -8.05 1.54 -1.98
C LYS A 25 -7.21 2.35 -1.00
N PHE A 26 -6.23 1.70 -0.37
CA PHE A 26 -5.24 2.28 0.52
C PHE A 26 -3.86 2.38 -0.13
N SER A 27 -3.73 3.24 -1.15
CA SER A 27 -2.43 3.61 -1.69
C SER A 27 -1.77 4.63 -0.76
N LEU A 28 -0.80 4.19 0.04
CA LEU A 28 0.02 5.06 0.90
C LEU A 28 0.86 5.97 0.01
N LYS A 29 0.32 7.14 -0.31
CA LYS A 29 1.05 8.21 -0.99
C LYS A 29 2.30 8.59 -0.16
N PRO A 30 3.41 8.94 -0.80
CA PRO A 30 4.62 9.43 -0.11
C PRO A 30 4.36 10.58 0.86
N ALA A 31 3.32 11.38 0.60
CA ALA A 31 2.85 12.44 1.48
C ALA A 31 2.55 11.96 2.91
N TYR A 32 1.96 10.78 3.09
CA TYR A 32 1.66 10.25 4.42
C TYR A 32 2.92 9.94 5.22
N VAL A 33 3.97 9.45 4.56
CA VAL A 33 5.26 9.17 5.18
C VAL A 33 5.90 10.47 5.65
N ILE A 34 5.87 11.52 4.83
CA ILE A 34 6.43 12.84 5.18
C ILE A 34 5.72 13.44 6.39
N VAL A 35 4.37 13.42 6.40
CA VAL A 35 3.58 13.92 7.54
C VAL A 35 3.91 13.16 8.82
N PHE A 36 4.06 11.83 8.74
CA PHE A 36 4.40 11.01 9.89
C PHE A 36 5.78 11.34 10.48
N VAL A 37 6.79 11.56 9.62
CA VAL A 37 8.13 11.98 10.04
C VAL A 37 8.09 13.34 10.75
N VAL A 38 7.37 14.31 10.19
CA VAL A 38 7.22 15.64 10.81
C VAL A 38 6.55 15.54 12.19
N LEU A 39 5.53 14.69 12.32
CA LEU A 39 4.86 14.45 13.60
C LEU A 39 5.81 13.89 14.66
N ILE A 40 6.66 12.92 14.31
CA ILE A 40 7.66 12.36 15.22
C ILE A 40 8.66 13.44 15.67
N ILE A 41 9.13 14.28 14.75
CA ILE A 41 10.05 15.37 15.07
C ILE A 41 9.37 16.36 16.02
N ALA A 42 8.13 16.76 15.74
CA ALA A 42 7.36 17.64 16.60
C ALA A 42 7.16 17.05 17.99
N PHE A 43 6.84 15.75 18.08
CA PHE A 43 6.70 15.04 19.35
C PHE A 43 8.01 15.01 20.15
N ARG A 44 9.15 14.72 19.49
CA ARG A 44 10.48 14.74 20.11
C ARG A 44 10.84 16.13 20.63
N VAL A 45 10.57 17.18 19.85
CA VAL A 45 10.83 18.57 20.26
C VAL A 45 9.93 18.97 21.43
N PHE A 46 8.64 18.67 21.34
CA PHE A 46 7.67 18.92 22.41
C PHE A 46 8.12 18.26 23.72
N LEU A 47 8.53 16.99 23.67
CA LEU A 47 9.02 16.27 24.85
C LEU A 47 10.29 16.91 25.41
N SER A 48 11.25 17.30 24.55
CA SER A 48 12.50 17.96 24.95
C SER A 48 12.33 19.39 25.48
N VAL A 49 11.22 20.05 25.17
CA VAL A 49 10.93 21.41 25.66
C VAL A 49 10.18 21.35 26.99
N ILE A 50 9.39 20.30 27.21
CA ILE A 50 8.55 20.15 28.41
C ILE A 50 9.27 19.40 29.53
N TYR A 51 10.17 18.47 29.18
CA TYR A 51 11.00 17.71 30.11
C TYR A 51 12.48 18.01 29.88
#